data_AF-A0A7J9R140-F1
#
_entry.id   AF-A0A7J9R140-F1
#
_cell.length_a   1.000
_cell.length_b   1.000
_cell.length_c   1.000
_cell.angle_alpha   90.00
_cell.angle_beta   90.00
_cell.angle_gamma   90.00
#
_symmetry.space_group_name_H-M   'P 1'
#
loop_
_entity.id
_entity.type
_entity.pdbx_description
1 polymer ?
#
loop_
_entity_poly.entity_id
_entity_poly.type
_entity_poly.pdbx_seq_one_letter_code
_entity_poly.pdbx_strand_id
1 'polypeptide(L)'
;MKKIEAIIKRSSYTIIADKLNNIGYTIIDKRNLEDSKIFDKQQGSKVGGTIGVKTIPLSKIELVVAEKDARKVIDLISKKSGFNSSKVGKIFVSEMEEVLEIDTLESTQDLEIEEVKFPPKPKIKRSRLVPLQKYTLLRLQTVYEENQETLVSDHRIKSFSDFVNHCIMGYLPSFEKQLKHPTVVYGNNFREF
;
A
#
# COMPACT_ATOMS: atom_id res chain seq x y z
N MET A 1 2.40 3.55 8.22
CA MET A 1 2.50 3.10 9.61
C MET A 1 1.32 3.67 10.38
N LYS A 2 0.89 3.03 11.47
CA LYS A 2 -0.21 3.52 12.31
C LYS A 2 0.21 3.59 13.78
N LYS A 3 -0.05 4.72 14.40
CA LYS A 3 -0.02 4.87 15.86
C LYS A 3 -1.34 4.38 16.43
N ILE A 4 -1.27 3.48 17.40
CA ILE A 4 -2.42 2.98 18.14
C ILE A 4 -2.29 3.48 19.58
N GLU A 5 -3.31 4.20 20.05
CA GLU A 5 -3.47 4.53 21.46
C GLU A 5 -4.69 3.80 22.01
N ALA A 6 -4.52 2.96 23.02
CA ALA A 6 -5.64 2.21 23.61
C ALA A 6 -5.78 2.50 25.10
N ILE A 7 -7.01 2.77 25.52
CA ILE A 7 -7.38 2.84 26.93
C ILE A 7 -7.85 1.46 27.35
N ILE A 8 -7.12 0.82 28.26
CA ILE A 8 -7.34 -0.54 28.74
C ILE A 8 -7.46 -0.59 30.27
N LYS A 9 -7.99 -1.69 30.81
CA LYS A 9 -7.90 -1.96 32.25
C LYS A 9 -6.44 -2.20 32.64
N ARG A 10 -6.01 -1.64 33.78
CA ARG A 10 -4.64 -1.82 34.28
C ARG A 10 -4.26 -3.28 34.47
N SER A 11 -5.21 -4.12 34.91
CA SER A 11 -5.03 -5.56 35.11
C SER A 11 -4.74 -6.33 33.81
N SER A 12 -5.18 -5.82 32.67
CA SER A 12 -5.07 -6.49 31.37
C SER A 12 -3.74 -6.22 30.67
N TYR A 13 -2.94 -5.26 31.18
CA TYR A 13 -1.70 -4.80 30.55
C TYR A 13 -0.71 -5.94 30.32
N THR A 14 -0.45 -6.78 31.33
CA THR A 14 0.54 -7.86 31.24
C THR A 14 0.19 -8.83 30.11
N ILE A 15 -1.07 -9.28 30.06
CA ILE A 15 -1.57 -10.19 29.02
C ILE A 15 -1.45 -9.58 27.62
N ILE A 16 -1.70 -8.28 27.48
CA ILE A 16 -1.59 -7.58 26.20
C ILE A 16 -0.13 -7.41 25.80
N ALA A 17 0.75 -7.02 26.73
CA ALA A 17 2.18 -6.86 26.49
C ALA A 17 2.83 -8.16 26.03
N ASP A 18 2.56 -9.28 26.72
CA ASP A 18 3.11 -10.59 26.35
C ASP A 18 2.68 -11.02 24.93
N LYS A 19 1.41 -10.76 24.60
CA LYS A 19 0.86 -11.07 23.27
C LYS A 19 1.44 -10.20 22.16
N LEU A 20 1.65 -8.92 22.42
CA LEU A 20 2.25 -8.01 21.45
C LEU A 20 3.72 -8.37 21.21
N ASN A 21 4.46 -8.70 22.27
CA ASN A 21 5.84 -9.19 22.17
C ASN A 21 5.93 -10.47 21.32
N ASN A 22 4.99 -11.40 21.46
CA ASN A 22 4.93 -12.61 20.63
C ASN A 22 4.67 -12.32 19.14
N ILE A 23 4.04 -11.19 18.81
CA ILE A 23 3.80 -10.74 17.44
C ILE A 23 5.03 -9.94 16.92
N GLY A 24 5.91 -9.51 17.82
CA GLY A 24 7.10 -8.72 17.50
C GLY A 24 6.91 -7.21 17.66
N TYR A 25 5.86 -6.77 18.38
CA TYR A 25 5.62 -5.34 18.66
C TYR A 25 5.84 -5.00 20.13
N THR A 26 6.62 -3.94 20.37
CA THR A 26 6.88 -3.41 21.71
C THR A 26 5.97 -2.22 22.00
N ILE A 27 5.56 -2.08 23.26
CA ILE A 27 4.79 -0.92 23.73
C ILE A 27 5.76 0.25 23.96
N ILE A 28 5.45 1.41 23.39
CA ILE A 28 6.30 2.62 23.47
C ILE A 28 6.09 3.31 24.81
N ASP A 29 4.83 3.59 25.15
CA ASP A 29 4.46 4.29 26.37
C ASP A 29 3.31 3.58 27.08
N LYS A 30 3.35 3.64 28.41
CA LYS A 30 2.31 3.14 29.29
C LYS A 30 2.06 4.20 30.36
N ARG A 31 0.89 4.83 30.29
CA ARG A 31 0.45 5.81 31.28
C ARG A 31 -0.73 5.31 32.09
N ASN A 32 -0.61 5.49 33.40
CA ASN A 32 -1.64 5.15 34.37
C ASN A 32 -2.62 6.32 34.49
N LEU A 33 -3.91 6.06 34.29
CA LEU A 33 -4.96 7.07 34.40
C LEU A 33 -5.52 7.03 35.83
N GLU A 34 -5.07 7.96 36.67
CA GLU A 34 -5.50 8.03 38.08
C GLU A 34 -6.84 8.79 38.26
N ASP A 35 -7.11 9.80 37.44
CA ASP A 35 -8.32 10.65 37.55
C ASP A 35 -9.50 10.22 36.65
N SER A 36 -9.48 9.01 36.10
CA SER A 36 -10.58 8.56 35.23
C SER A 36 -11.86 8.37 36.06
N LYS A 37 -12.81 9.31 35.94
CA LYS A 37 -14.17 9.24 36.53
C LYS A 37 -15.05 8.20 35.82
N ILE A 38 -14.52 6.99 35.64
CA ILE A 38 -15.23 5.88 35.00
C ILE A 38 -15.59 4.87 36.07
N PHE A 39 -16.89 4.72 36.26
CA PHE A 39 -17.48 3.92 37.32
C PHE A 39 -18.24 2.75 36.72
N ASP A 40 -18.03 1.55 37.27
CA ASP A 40 -18.85 0.39 36.93
C ASP A 40 -20.01 0.28 37.91
N LYS A 41 -21.22 0.03 37.39
CA LYS A 41 -22.38 -0.27 38.23
C LYS A 41 -22.32 -1.75 38.59
N GLN A 42 -21.72 -2.08 39.73
CA GLN A 42 -21.78 -3.44 40.24
C GLN A 42 -23.08 -3.63 41.04
N GLN A 43 -23.96 -4.48 40.52
CA GLN A 43 -25.14 -4.93 41.25
C GLN A 43 -24.66 -5.93 42.31
N GLY A 44 -24.66 -5.53 43.58
CA GLY A 44 -24.26 -6.40 44.67
C GLY A 44 -25.18 -7.62 44.75
N SER A 45 -24.62 -8.84 44.79
CA SER A 45 -25.38 -10.10 44.83
C SER A 45 -26.08 -10.37 46.17
N LYS A 46 -26.10 -9.41 47.11
CA LYS A 46 -26.79 -9.54 48.40
C LYS A 46 -28.07 -8.72 48.38
N VAL A 47 -29.19 -9.38 48.61
CA VAL A 47 -30.50 -8.78 48.89
C VAL A 47 -30.31 -7.77 50.03
N GLY A 48 -30.29 -6.47 49.71
CA GLY A 48 -30.09 -5.37 50.66
C GLY A 48 -28.73 -4.65 50.62
N GLY A 49 -27.80 -5.00 49.73
CA GLY A 49 -26.54 -4.25 49.54
C GLY A 49 -26.75 -2.98 48.71
N THR A 50 -26.27 -1.83 49.20
CA THR A 50 -26.25 -0.58 48.42
C THR A 50 -25.52 -0.79 47.09
N ILE A 51 -25.97 -0.14 46.01
CA ILE A 51 -25.25 -0.11 44.72
C ILE A 51 -23.85 0.46 45.01
N GLY A 52 -22.85 -0.42 45.02
CA GLY A 52 -21.46 -0.03 45.19
C GLY A 52 -20.92 0.49 43.86
N VAL A 53 -20.50 1.74 43.85
CA VAL A 53 -19.83 2.35 42.69
C VAL A 53 -18.34 2.05 42.81
N LYS A 54 -17.81 1.12 41.98
CA LYS A 54 -16.38 0.77 41.99
C LYS A 54 -15.67 1.50 40.85
N THR A 55 -14.61 2.24 41.20
CA THR A 55 -13.71 2.86 40.22
C THR A 55 -12.89 1.77 39.51
N ILE A 56 -12.84 1.81 38.18
CA ILE A 56 -12.00 0.89 37.39
C ILE A 56 -10.65 1.58 37.14
N PRO A 57 -9.51 0.99 37.56
CA PRO A 57 -8.21 1.55 37.25
C PRO A 57 -7.88 1.33 35.76
N LEU A 58 -7.60 2.42 35.05
CA LEU A 58 -7.31 2.42 33.63
C LEU A 58 -5.84 2.75 33.35
N SER A 59 -5.38 2.31 32.20
CA SER A 59 -4.07 2.65 31.65
C SER A 59 -4.21 2.94 30.16
N LYS A 60 -3.52 3.97 29.69
CA LYS A 60 -3.30 4.25 28.26
C LYS A 60 -2.02 3.53 27.83
N ILE A 61 -2.08 2.83 26.71
CA ILE A 61 -0.91 2.27 26.02
C ILE A 61 -0.76 2.92 24.66
N GLU A 62 0.48 3.16 24.24
CA GLU A 62 0.83 3.71 22.94
C GLU A 62 1.80 2.75 22.22
N LEU A 63 1.51 2.45 20.96
CA LEU A 63 2.36 1.61 20.12
C LEU A 63 2.27 2.04 18.66
N VAL A 64 3.32 1.74 17.90
CA VAL A 64 3.40 2.02 16.47
C VAL A 64 3.54 0.69 15.74
N VAL A 65 2.70 0.50 14.72
CA VAL A 65 2.58 -0.76 13.99
C VAL A 65 2.53 -0.52 12.49
N ALA A 66 2.93 -1.54 11.73
CA ALA A 66 2.78 -1.53 10.29
C ALA A 66 1.29 -1.57 9.90
N GLU A 67 0.94 -0.92 8.79
CA GLU A 67 -0.46 -0.82 8.32
C GLU A 67 -1.14 -2.19 8.21
N LYS A 68 -0.43 -3.15 7.60
CA LYS A 68 -0.85 -4.54 7.40
C LYS A 68 -1.28 -5.28 8.68
N ASP A 69 -0.65 -4.95 9.80
CA ASP A 69 -0.86 -5.65 11.07
C ASP A 69 -1.73 -4.84 12.05
N ALA A 70 -2.03 -3.57 11.73
CA ALA A 70 -2.86 -2.69 12.56
C ALA A 70 -4.21 -3.32 12.93
N ARG A 71 -4.91 -3.93 11.96
CA ARG A 71 -6.22 -4.58 12.22
C ARG A 71 -6.11 -5.74 13.19
N LYS A 72 -5.06 -6.56 13.07
CA LYS A 72 -4.83 -7.72 13.95
C LYS A 72 -4.55 -7.25 15.39
N VAL A 73 -3.73 -6.21 15.52
CA VAL A 73 -3.37 -5.62 16.81
C VAL A 73 -4.59 -4.98 17.49
N ILE A 74 -5.43 -4.26 16.75
CA ILE A 74 -6.68 -3.67 17.26
C ILE A 74 -7.62 -4.78 17.78
N ASP A 75 -7.81 -5.85 17.03
CA ASP A 75 -8.66 -6.98 17.43
C ASP A 75 -8.12 -7.68 18.69
N LEU A 76 -6.80 -7.85 18.78
CA LEU A 76 -6.14 -8.42 19.95
C LEU A 76 -6.35 -7.58 21.21
N ILE A 77 -6.11 -6.27 21.11
CA ILE A 77 -6.31 -5.33 22.21
C ILE A 77 -7.79 -5.31 22.59
N SER A 78 -8.70 -5.27 21.63
CA SER A 78 -10.15 -5.29 21.88
C SER A 78 -10.56 -6.53 22.69
N LYS A 79 -10.17 -7.74 22.25
CA LYS A 79 -10.48 -9.01 22.90
C LYS A 79 -9.87 -9.18 24.30
N LYS A 80 -8.74 -8.52 24.57
CA LYS A 80 -7.98 -8.69 25.82
C LYS A 80 -8.03 -7.47 26.73
N SER A 81 -8.66 -6.38 26.31
CA SER A 81 -8.84 -5.13 27.08
C SER A 81 -9.54 -5.34 28.43
N GLY A 82 -10.34 -6.41 28.54
CA GLY A 82 -11.06 -6.77 29.75
C GLY A 82 -12.37 -5.98 29.94
N PHE A 83 -12.80 -5.21 28.94
CA PHE A 83 -14.13 -4.63 28.92
C PHE A 83 -15.16 -5.67 28.46
N ASN A 84 -16.28 -5.77 29.19
CA ASN A 84 -17.47 -6.39 28.63
C ASN A 84 -18.06 -5.43 27.57
N SER A 85 -19.03 -5.88 26.79
CA SER A 85 -19.67 -5.13 25.69
C SER A 85 -20.22 -3.73 26.05
N SER A 86 -20.14 -3.31 27.32
CA SER A 86 -20.49 -2.00 27.83
C SER A 86 -19.30 -1.03 27.83
N LYS A 87 -19.17 -0.31 26.71
CA LYS A 87 -18.71 1.10 26.58
C LYS A 87 -17.72 1.69 27.60
N VAL A 88 -16.52 1.13 27.77
CA VAL A 88 -15.44 1.85 28.49
C VAL A 88 -14.09 1.91 27.74
N GLY A 89 -13.74 0.89 26.94
CA GLY A 89 -12.51 0.92 26.14
C GLY A 89 -12.64 1.77 24.89
N LYS A 90 -11.72 2.71 24.68
CA LYS A 90 -11.54 3.43 23.41
C LYS A 90 -10.16 3.13 22.85
N ILE A 91 -10.11 2.90 21.54
CA ILE A 91 -8.88 2.75 20.78
C ILE A 91 -8.88 3.88 19.75
N PHE A 92 -7.80 4.65 19.74
CA PHE A 92 -7.54 5.72 18.79
C PHE A 92 -6.48 5.22 17.83
N VAL A 93 -6.70 5.48 16.54
CA VAL A 93 -5.76 5.13 15.48
C VAL A 93 -5.42 6.41 14.75
N SER A 94 -4.13 6.68 14.63
CA SER A 94 -3.59 7.85 13.93
C SER A 94 -2.60 7.38 12.87
N GLU A 95 -2.63 8.02 11.71
CA GLU A 95 -1.67 7.75 10.64
C GLU A 95 -0.31 8.36 11.01
N MET A 96 0.75 7.61 10.72
CA MET A 96 2.13 8.08 10.86
C MET A 96 2.81 8.00 9.51
N GLU A 97 3.37 9.13 9.08
CA GLU A 97 4.05 9.28 7.80
C GLU A 97 5.41 8.58 7.81
N GLU A 98 6.20 8.77 8.87
CA GLU A 98 7.58 8.29 8.93
C GLU A 98 7.98 7.90 10.35
N VAL A 99 8.84 6.88 10.44
CA VAL A 99 9.54 6.49 11.67
C VAL A 99 11.04 6.51 11.37
N LEU A 100 11.78 7.27 12.16
CA LEU A 100 13.23 7.40 12.06
C LEU A 100 13.89 6.72 13.24
N GLU A 101 14.93 5.93 12.97
CA GLU A 101 15.82 5.42 14.01
C GLU A 101 16.89 6.48 14.31
N ILE A 102 17.12 6.78 15.60
CA ILE A 102 17.95 7.93 16.01
C ILE A 102 19.41 7.76 15.57
N ASP A 103 19.91 6.53 15.56
CA ASP A 103 21.33 6.25 15.30
C ASP A 103 21.66 6.24 13.81
N THR A 104 20.76 5.73 12.97
CA THR A 104 20.98 5.55 11.53
C THR A 104 20.32 6.65 10.69
N LEU A 105 19.33 7.37 11.26
CA LEU A 105 18.41 8.26 10.54
C LEU A 105 17.74 7.58 9.34
N GLU A 106 17.70 6.26 9.31
CA GLU A 106 17.01 5.51 8.28
C GLU A 106 15.50 5.68 8.45
N SER A 107 14.82 6.00 7.35
CA SER A 107 13.38 6.13 7.34
C SER A 107 12.70 4.84 6.96
N THR A 108 11.83 4.37 7.85
CA THR A 108 10.88 3.32 7.52
C THR A 108 9.58 3.99 7.09
N GLN A 109 9.42 4.21 5.79
CA GLN A 109 8.13 4.56 5.21
C GLN A 109 7.39 3.26 4.87
N ASP A 110 6.21 3.06 5.48
CA ASP A 110 5.22 2.13 4.92
C ASP A 110 4.65 2.80 3.67
N LEU A 111 5.46 2.86 2.60
CA LEU A 111 4.89 2.93 1.28
C LEU A 111 4.22 1.57 1.11
N GLU A 112 2.89 1.54 1.23
CA GLU A 112 2.15 0.56 0.45
C GLU A 112 2.62 0.82 -0.99
N ILE A 113 3.61 0.04 -1.42
CA ILE A 113 3.68 -0.36 -2.81
C ILE A 113 2.35 -1.08 -2.94
N GLU A 114 1.30 -0.33 -3.29
CA GLU A 114 0.18 -0.92 -3.98
C GLU A 114 0.88 -1.74 -5.05
N GLU A 115 0.86 -3.07 -4.89
CA GLU A 115 1.12 -3.95 -6.00
C GLU A 115 0.07 -3.50 -7.00
N VAL A 116 0.46 -2.58 -7.88
CA VAL A 116 -0.22 -2.31 -9.13
C VAL A 116 -0.32 -3.70 -9.69
N LYS A 117 -1.51 -4.30 -9.56
CA LYS A 117 -1.85 -5.56 -10.18
C LYS A 117 -1.80 -5.23 -11.66
N PHE A 118 -0.60 -5.24 -12.22
CA PHE A 118 -0.41 -5.22 -13.63
C PHE A 118 -1.33 -6.33 -14.13
N PRO A 119 -2.24 -6.03 -15.06
CA PRO A 119 -3.09 -7.06 -15.62
C PRO A 119 -2.20 -8.25 -15.98
N PRO A 120 -2.61 -9.49 -15.68
CA PRO A 120 -1.76 -10.65 -15.90
C PRO A 120 -1.16 -10.53 -17.28
N LYS A 121 0.19 -10.46 -17.35
CA LYS A 121 0.92 -10.29 -18.61
C LYS A 121 0.20 -11.13 -19.63
N PRO A 122 -0.34 -10.54 -20.72
CA PRO A 122 -1.16 -11.30 -21.66
C PRO A 122 -0.34 -12.53 -22.01
N LYS A 123 -0.94 -13.73 -21.92
CA LYS A 123 -0.26 -14.96 -22.32
C LYS A 123 0.07 -14.78 -23.80
N ILE A 124 1.29 -14.31 -24.09
CA ILE A 124 1.78 -14.15 -25.45
C ILE A 124 1.89 -15.57 -25.96
N LYS A 125 0.87 -16.03 -26.71
CA LYS A 125 1.00 -17.21 -27.57
C LYS A 125 2.32 -17.01 -28.30
N ARG A 126 3.31 -17.88 -28.07
CA ARG A 126 4.68 -17.71 -28.59
C ARG A 126 4.60 -17.12 -29.99
N SER A 127 4.89 -15.83 -30.13
CA SER A 127 4.61 -15.19 -31.41
C SER A 127 5.60 -15.78 -32.40
N ARG A 128 5.11 -16.15 -33.58
CA ARG A 128 5.93 -16.64 -34.72
C ARG A 128 6.88 -15.56 -35.25
N LEU A 129 6.90 -14.39 -34.63
CA LEU A 129 7.72 -13.25 -35.00
C LEU A 129 9.18 -13.48 -34.60
N VAL A 130 10.05 -13.13 -35.53
CA VAL A 130 11.51 -13.14 -35.36
C VAL A 130 11.90 -12.11 -34.28
N PRO A 131 12.99 -12.30 -33.51
CA PRO A 131 13.38 -11.38 -32.43
C PRO A 131 13.41 -9.90 -32.83
N LEU A 132 13.87 -9.58 -34.04
CA LEU A 132 13.88 -8.20 -34.55
C LEU A 132 12.48 -7.62 -34.70
N GLN A 133 11.52 -8.40 -35.23
CA GLN A 133 10.12 -7.97 -35.35
C GLN A 133 9.49 -7.73 -33.98
N LYS A 134 9.84 -8.54 -32.98
CA LYS A 134 9.41 -8.33 -31.58
C LYS A 134 9.97 -7.04 -31.00
N TYR A 135 11.27 -6.79 -31.22
CA TYR A 135 11.92 -5.56 -30.76
C TYR A 135 11.29 -4.31 -31.40
N THR A 136 11.08 -4.33 -32.72
CA THR A 136 10.43 -3.22 -33.43
C THR A 136 9.02 -2.97 -32.92
N LEU A 137 8.21 -4.02 -32.71
CA LEU A 137 6.85 -3.86 -32.18
C LEU A 137 6.85 -3.32 -30.75
N LEU A 138 7.76 -3.79 -29.89
CA LEU A 138 7.88 -3.29 -28.53
C LEU A 138 8.24 -1.81 -28.52
N ARG A 139 9.21 -1.40 -29.36
CA ARG A 139 9.61 0.00 -29.49
C ARG A 139 8.48 0.87 -30.02
N LEU A 140 7.75 0.41 -31.04
CA LEU A 140 6.57 1.12 -31.56
C LEU A 140 5.47 1.23 -30.49
N GLN A 141 5.30 0.21 -29.66
CA GLN A 141 4.33 0.22 -28.56
C GLN A 141 4.70 1.26 -27.50
N THR A 142 5.97 1.32 -27.09
CA THR A 142 6.46 2.36 -26.16
C THR A 142 6.19 3.76 -26.70
N VAL A 143 6.54 4.01 -27.97
CA VAL A 143 6.28 5.31 -28.62
C VAL A 143 4.79 5.63 -28.70
N TYR A 144 3.94 4.65 -29.00
CA TYR A 144 2.49 4.84 -29.04
C TYR A 144 1.92 5.20 -27.66
N GLU A 145 2.35 4.51 -26.60
CA GLU A 145 1.92 4.72 -25.22
C GLU A 145 2.35 6.09 -24.67
N GLU A 146 3.60 6.51 -24.93
CA GLU A 146 4.13 7.82 -24.52
C GLU A 146 3.45 9.00 -25.23
N ASN A 147 2.88 8.78 -26.43
CA ASN A 147 2.31 9.82 -27.27
C ASN A 147 0.79 9.69 -27.47
N GLN A 148 0.08 8.98 -26.59
CA GLN A 148 -1.35 8.75 -26.79
C GLN A 148 -2.15 10.06 -26.86
N GLU A 149 -1.85 11.05 -26.02
CA GLU A 149 -2.57 12.32 -25.99
C GLU A 149 -2.43 13.11 -27.30
N THR A 150 -1.25 13.11 -27.90
CA THR A 150 -0.99 13.77 -29.18
C THR A 150 -1.59 12.98 -30.35
N LEU A 151 -1.53 11.65 -30.30
CA LEU A 151 -2.08 10.77 -31.33
C LEU A 151 -3.62 10.77 -31.35
N VAL A 152 -4.28 10.95 -30.21
CA VAL A 152 -5.75 11.08 -30.12
C VAL A 152 -6.25 12.35 -30.85
N SER A 153 -5.42 13.38 -30.96
CA SER A 153 -5.74 14.59 -31.73
C SER A 153 -5.81 14.34 -33.24
N ASP A 154 -5.14 13.31 -33.75
CA ASP A 154 -5.22 12.88 -35.15
C ASP A 154 -6.31 11.80 -35.30
N HIS A 155 -7.44 12.17 -35.92
CA HIS A 155 -8.57 11.27 -36.15
C HIS A 155 -8.23 10.00 -36.97
N ARG A 156 -7.05 9.92 -37.57
CA ARG A 156 -6.59 8.79 -38.38
C ARG A 156 -6.07 7.62 -37.55
N ILE A 157 -5.65 7.84 -36.30
CA ILE A 157 -4.99 6.83 -35.48
C ILE A 157 -5.87 6.51 -34.27
N LYS A 158 -6.71 5.46 -34.41
CA LYS A 158 -7.66 5.04 -33.36
C LYS A 158 -7.17 3.87 -32.53
N SER A 159 -6.20 3.12 -33.05
CA SER A 159 -5.64 1.94 -32.41
C SER A 159 -4.13 1.84 -32.65
N PHE A 160 -3.46 1.03 -31.83
CA PHE A 160 -2.05 0.69 -32.04
C PHE A 160 -1.80 0.09 -33.44
N SER A 161 -2.74 -0.69 -33.98
CA SER A 161 -2.62 -1.23 -35.33
C SER A 161 -2.64 -0.13 -36.40
N ASP A 162 -3.47 0.90 -36.21
CA ASP A 162 -3.55 2.04 -37.14
C ASP A 162 -2.26 2.86 -37.09
N PHE A 163 -1.69 3.02 -35.90
CA PHE A 163 -0.39 3.67 -35.71
C PHE A 163 0.73 2.94 -36.46
N VAL A 164 0.82 1.61 -36.30
CA VAL A 164 1.81 0.81 -37.02
C VAL A 164 1.63 0.93 -38.53
N ASN A 165 0.39 0.85 -39.03
CA ASN A 165 0.09 1.02 -40.45
C ASN A 165 0.49 2.41 -40.96
N HIS A 166 0.23 3.46 -40.18
CA HIS A 166 0.62 4.82 -40.51
C HIS A 166 2.15 4.95 -40.66
N CYS A 167 2.92 4.41 -39.71
CA CYS A 167 4.39 4.42 -39.78
C CYS A 167 4.92 3.69 -41.02
N ILE A 168 4.34 2.53 -41.36
CA ILE A 168 4.74 1.75 -42.54
C ILE A 168 4.42 2.53 -43.82
N MET A 169 3.19 3.03 -43.95
CA MET A 169 2.75 3.78 -45.13
C MET A 169 3.50 5.10 -45.30
N GLY A 170 3.95 5.73 -44.22
CA GLY A 170 4.80 6.92 -44.27
C GLY A 170 6.22 6.63 -44.76
N TYR A 171 6.78 5.47 -44.44
CA TYR A 171 8.15 5.10 -44.82
C TYR A 171 8.26 4.51 -46.24
N LEU A 172 7.22 3.83 -46.73
CA LEU A 172 7.21 3.17 -48.04
C LEU A 172 7.64 4.08 -49.21
N PRO A 173 7.13 5.33 -49.36
CA PRO A 173 7.55 6.20 -50.47
C PRO A 173 9.02 6.58 -50.42
N SER A 174 9.59 6.74 -49.22
CA SER A 174 11.01 7.03 -49.02
C SER A 174 11.86 5.82 -49.40
N PHE A 175 11.42 4.63 -49.01
CA PHE A 175 12.08 3.37 -49.36
C PHE A 175 12.03 3.08 -50.87
N GLU A 176 10.89 3.30 -51.52
CA GLU A 176 10.74 3.15 -52.97
C GLU A 176 11.65 4.12 -53.76
N LYS A 177 11.81 5.35 -53.28
CA LYS A 177 12.74 6.32 -53.87
C LYS A 177 14.20 5.88 -53.73
N GLN A 178 14.57 5.33 -52.57
CA GLN A 178 15.92 4.79 -52.32
C GLN A 178 16.21 3.59 -53.22
N LEU A 179 15.26 2.68 -53.41
CA LEU A 179 15.41 1.53 -54.32
C LEU A 179 15.61 1.95 -55.79
N LYS A 180 14.97 3.04 -56.22
CA LYS A 180 15.12 3.58 -57.59
C LYS A 180 16.46 4.29 -57.83
N HIS A 181 17.15 4.70 -56.76
CA HIS A 181 18.43 5.41 -56.82
C HIS A 181 19.48 4.67 -55.96
N PRO A 182 20.07 3.57 -56.47
CA PRO A 182 20.89 2.63 -55.69
C PRO A 182 22.21 3.22 -55.16
N THR A 183 22.53 4.48 -55.46
CA THR A 183 23.80 5.12 -55.09
C THR A 183 23.88 5.54 -53.61
N VAL A 184 22.83 5.37 -52.82
CA VAL A 184 22.88 5.65 -51.37
C VAL A 184 23.18 4.36 -50.62
N VAL A 185 24.48 4.15 -50.38
CA VAL A 185 25.04 3.13 -49.51
C VAL A 185 24.20 2.99 -48.24
N TYR A 186 23.81 1.77 -47.90
CA TYR A 186 23.13 1.42 -46.65
C TYR A 186 23.93 1.94 -45.45
N GLY A 187 23.57 3.13 -44.96
CA GLY A 187 23.97 3.61 -43.65
C GLY A 187 23.30 2.72 -42.61
N ASN A 188 24.07 1.77 -42.07
CA ASN A 188 23.71 1.00 -40.90
C ASN A 188 23.57 1.95 -39.70
N ASN A 189 22.43 2.64 -39.58
CA ASN A 189 22.09 3.50 -38.45
C ASN A 189 21.56 2.69 -37.24
N PHE A 190 22.04 1.45 -37.07
CA PHE A 190 21.74 0.59 -35.91
C PHE A 190 22.84 0.66 -34.84
N ARG A 191 23.76 1.63 -34.92
CA ARG A 191 24.90 1.77 -33.98
C ARG A 191 24.89 3.00 -33.11
N GLU A 192 23.85 3.81 -33.17
CA GLU A 192 23.62 4.84 -32.16
C GLU A 192 22.22 4.61 -31.59
N PHE A 193 22.11 4.74 -30.26
CA PHE A 193 20.94 4.53 -29.40
C PHE A 193 20.77 3.11 -28.82
#